data_AF-A0A150L1N4-F1
#
_entry.id   AF-A0A150L1N4-F1
#
_cell.length_a   1.000
_cell.length_b   1.000
_cell.length_c   1.000
_cell.angle_alpha   90.00
_cell.angle_beta   90.00
_cell.angle_gamma   90.00
#
_symmetry.space_group_name_H-M   'P 1'
#
loop_
_entity.id
_entity.type
_entity.pdbx_description
1 polymer ?
#
loop_
_entity_poly.entity_id
_entity_poly.type
_entity_poly.pdbx_seq_one_letter_code
_entity_poly.pdbx_strand_id
1 'polypeptide(L)' 'MIAKDGIAHVQAGAGIVIDSHPEHEYEECLKKAAALWKAKELSEAEKLYQSMR' A
#
# COMPACT_ATOMS: atom_id res chain seq x y z
N MET A 1 3.84 -5.54 3.17
CA MET A 1 4.96 -4.96 2.41
C MET A 1 6.25 -5.64 2.85
N ILE A 2 7.25 -5.71 1.98
CA ILE A 2 8.59 -6.17 2.33
C ILE A 2 9.53 -4.98 2.20
N ALA A 3 10.23 -4.61 3.28
CA ALA A 3 11.27 -3.59 3.25
C ALA A 3 12.64 -4.28 3.19
N LYS A 4 13.38 -4.08 2.10
CA LYS A 4 14.69 -4.69 1.90
C LYS A 4 15.57 -3.73 1.10
N ASP A 5 16.84 -3.59 1.52
CA ASP A 5 17.85 -2.76 0.83
C ASP A 5 17.39 -1.30 0.58
N GLY A 6 16.65 -0.73 1.54
CA GLY A 6 16.10 0.62 1.43
C GLY A 6 14.86 0.75 0.52
N ILE A 7 14.34 -0.36 -0.03
CA ILE A 7 13.20 -0.38 -0.94
C ILE A 7 12.00 -1.06 -0.25
N ALA A 8 10.84 -0.41 -0.34
CA ALA A 8 9.57 -0.98 0.11
C ALA A 8 8.81 -1.59 -1.07
N HIS A 9 8.58 -2.90 -1.03
CA HIS A 9 7.78 -3.63 -2.02
C HIS A 9 6.37 -3.86 -1.47
N VAL A 10 5.37 -3.39 -2.21
CA VAL A 10 3.94 -3.57 -1.91
C VAL A 10 3.33 -4.40 -3.02
N GLN A 11 2.73 -5.53 -2.65
CA GLN A 11 1.94 -6.37 -3.54
C GLN A 11 0.52 -6.46 -2.99
N ALA A 12 -0.45 -6.34 -3.87
CA ALA A 12 -1.87 -6.52 -3.58
C ALA A 12 -2.52 -7.32 -4.71
N GLY A 13 -3.68 -7.88 -4.42
CA GLY A 13 -4.45 -8.69 -5.36
C GLY A 13 -5.93 -8.64 -5.03
N ALA A 14 -6.73 -9.16 -5.94
CA ALA A 14 -8.17 -9.30 -5.83
C ALA A 14 -8.57 -10.75 -6.07
N GLY A 15 -9.71 -11.15 -5.51
CA GLY A 15 -10.26 -12.49 -5.70
C GLY A 15 -11.14 -12.51 -6.93
N ILE A 16 -10.80 -13.31 -7.93
CA ILE A 16 -11.56 -13.38 -9.18
C ILE A 16 -12.64 -14.46 -9.08
N VAL A 17 -13.88 -14.09 -9.43
CA VAL A 17 -15.03 -14.98 -9.57
C VAL A 17 -15.66 -14.83 -10.96
N ILE A 18 -16.69 -15.63 -11.27
CA ILE A 18 -17.24 -15.75 -12.63
C ILE A 18 -17.88 -14.46 -13.16
N ASP A 19 -18.36 -13.60 -12.28
CA ASP A 19 -18.99 -12.32 -12.56
C ASP A 19 -18.08 -11.11 -12.23
N SER A 20 -16.80 -11.35 -11.95
CA SER A 20 -15.82 -10.29 -11.72
C SER A 20 -15.68 -9.38 -12.95
N HIS A 21 -15.51 -8.09 -12.68
CA HIS A 21 -15.26 -7.08 -13.69
C HIS A 21 -13.80 -6.62 -13.59
N PRO A 22 -12.95 -6.83 -14.62
CA PRO A 22 -11.51 -6.59 -14.53
C PRO A 22 -11.12 -5.20 -13.99
N GLU A 23 -11.88 -4.17 -14.35
CA GLU A 23 -11.67 -2.79 -13.90
C GLU A 23 -11.89 -2.64 -12.38
N HIS A 24 -12.96 -3.23 -11.84
CA HIS A 24 -13.27 -3.19 -10.41
C HIS A 24 -12.22 -3.94 -9.59
N GLU A 25 -11.78 -5.11 -10.06
CA GLU A 25 -10.77 -5.93 -9.38
C GLU A 25 -9.41 -5.22 -9.36
N TYR A 26 -9.06 -4.53 -10.44
CA TYR A 26 -7.86 -3.70 -10.50
C TYR A 26 -7.92 -2.54 -9.50
N GLU A 27 -9.05 -1.83 -9.43
CA GLU A 27 -9.25 -0.79 -8.43
C GLU A 27 -9.16 -1.33 -6.99
N GLU A 28 -9.72 -2.51 -6.72
CA GLU A 28 -9.62 -3.16 -5.42
C GLU A 28 -8.16 -3.44 -5.05
N CYS A 29 -7.37 -3.97 -5.99
CA CYS A 29 -5.94 -4.19 -5.80
C CYS A 29 -5.22 -2.89 -5.42
N LEU A 30 -5.51 -1.80 -6.14
CA LEU A 30 -4.91 -0.49 -5.87
C LEU A 30 -5.33 0.05 -4.50
N LYS A 31 -6.62 -0.06 -4.13
CA LYS A 31 -7.14 0.36 -2.82
C LYS A 31 -6.45 -0.39 -1.68
N LYS A 32 -6.27 -1.71 -1.81
CA LYS A 32 -5.53 -2.54 -0.84
C LYS A 32 -4.06 -2.15 -0.74
N ALA A 33 -3.39 -1.91 -1.86
CA ALA A 33 -1.99 -1.46 -1.87
C ALA A 33 -1.81 -0.07 -1.25
N ALA A 34 -2.73 0.86 -1.54
CA ALA A 34 -2.69 2.24 -1.06
C ALA A 34 -2.67 2.34 0.48
N ALA A 35 -3.32 1.43 1.19
CA ALA A 35 -3.30 1.40 2.65
C ALA A 35 -1.87 1.26 3.21
N LEU A 36 -1.05 0.41 2.61
CA LEU A 36 0.35 0.21 3.02
C LEU A 36 1.21 1.43 2.68
N TRP A 37 0.99 2.06 1.52
CA TRP A 37 1.68 3.31 1.18
C TRP A 37 1.32 4.43 2.15
N LYS A 38 0.05 4.55 2.51
CA LYS A 38 -0.38 5.56 3.46
C LYS A 38 0.25 5.36 4.84
N ALA A 39 0.33 4.11 5.30
CA ALA A 39 1.00 3.79 6.56
C ALA A 39 2.49 4.16 6.54
N LYS A 40 3.19 3.92 5.42
CA LYS A 40 4.59 4.35 5.24
C LYS A 40 4.73 5.86 5.37
N GLU A 41 3.94 6.63 4.61
CA GLU A 41 3.98 8.10 4.63
C GLU A 41 3.77 8.67 6.04
N LEU A 42 2.77 8.15 6.76
CA LEU A 42 2.46 8.60 8.12
C LEU A 42 3.62 8.30 9.08
N SER A 43 4.26 7.12 8.96
CA SER A 43 5.41 6.76 9.79
C SER A 43 6.62 7.65 9.52
N GLU A 44 6.87 8.03 8.27
CA GLU A 44 7.95 8.95 7.90
C GLU A 44 7.69 10.37 8.42
N ALA A 45 6.45 10.85 8.31
CA ALA A 45 6.04 12.15 8.85
C ALA A 45 6.17 12.20 10.39
N GLU A 46 5.81 11.12 11.08
CA GLU A 46 5.97 11.02 12.53
C GLU A 46 7.45 11.09 12.94
N LYS A 47 8.33 10.35 12.26
CA LYS A 47 9.78 10.43 12.50
C LYS A 47 10.34 11.83 12.30
N LEU A 48 9.91 12.52 11.24
CA LEU A 48 10.33 13.89 10.98
C LEU A 48 9.90 14.82 12.12
N TYR A 49 8.64 14.76 12.53
CA TYR A 49 8.13 15.57 13.63
C TYR A 49 8.86 15.31 14.96
N GLN A 50 9.15 14.04 15.26
CA GLN A 50 9.93 13.67 16.46
C GLN A 50 11.36 14.21 16.41
N SER A 51 11.99 14.30 15.23
CA SER A 51 13.34 14.84 15.08
C SER A 51 13.45 16.37 15.22
N MET A 52 12.31 17.08 15.11
CA MET A 52 12.23 18.55 15.23
C MET A 52 11.88 19.01 16.65
N ARG A 53 11.54 18.09 17.56
CA ARG A 53 11.39 18.33 19.00
C ARG A 53 12.71 18.23 19.72
#